data_AF-A0A1X2I8L6-F1
#
_entry.id   AF-A0A1X2I8L6-F1
#
_cell.length_a   1.000
_cell.length_b   1.000
_cell.length_c   1.000
_cell.angle_alpha   90.00
_cell.angle_beta   90.00
_cell.angle_gamma   90.00
#
_symmetry.space_group_name_H-M   'P 1'
#
loop_
_entity.id
_entity.type
_entity.pdbx_description
1 polymer ?
#
loop_
_entity_poly.entity_id
_entity_poly.type
_entity_poly.pdbx_seq_one_letter_code
_entity_poly.pdbx_strand_id
1 'polypeptide(L)'
;MDLVDQVTQQLKAIELEDDDISEYIVGIVQDDSIEDDEKHQVIGEFLAETTDEPTDSLIDTILSNWKAMKQDQEKVELDRKAQQVEQAQALEKERLIKSEKEREELAQKAAELAATKQLSKEQKIQRDRLRQQYDDMDTVSRDGKKRGLGHEYIVQ
;
A
#
# COMPACT_ATOMS: atom_id res chain seq x y z
N MET A 1 1.81 -20.65 26.74
CA MET A 1 1.13 -21.40 27.80
C MET A 1 -0.25 -20.83 27.88
N ASP A 2 -1.26 -21.67 27.70
CA ASP A 2 -2.66 -21.21 27.69
C ASP A 2 -3.14 -20.91 29.12
N LEU A 3 -4.26 -20.20 29.26
CA LEU A 3 -4.85 -19.89 30.55
C LEU A 3 -5.23 -21.17 31.32
N VAL A 4 -5.76 -22.17 30.63
CA VAL A 4 -6.09 -23.48 31.22
C VAL A 4 -4.86 -24.12 31.84
N ASP A 5 -3.74 -24.19 31.09
CA ASP A 5 -2.48 -24.73 31.61
C ASP A 5 -2.01 -23.99 32.87
N GLN A 6 -2.16 -22.66 32.90
CA GLN A 6 -1.76 -21.84 34.04
C GLN A 6 -2.63 -22.12 35.26
N VAL A 7 -3.95 -22.18 35.09
CA VAL A 7 -4.89 -22.49 36.17
C VAL A 7 -4.61 -23.89 36.71
N THR A 8 -4.48 -24.90 35.85
CA THR A 8 -4.11 -26.26 36.26
C THR A 8 -2.80 -26.30 37.04
N GLN A 9 -1.78 -25.53 36.62
CA GLN A 9 -0.51 -25.47 37.36
C GLN A 9 -0.67 -24.83 38.75
N GLN A 10 -1.52 -23.82 38.89
CA GLN A 10 -1.79 -23.18 40.18
C GLN A 10 -2.56 -24.12 41.11
N LEU A 11 -3.60 -24.79 40.59
CA LEU A 11 -4.40 -25.74 41.38
C LEU A 11 -3.58 -26.97 41.81
N LYS A 12 -2.62 -27.41 40.99
CA LYS A 12 -1.64 -28.42 41.37
C LYS A 12 -0.83 -28.05 42.62
N ALA A 13 -0.61 -26.76 42.89
CA ALA A 13 0.13 -26.32 44.08
C ALA A 13 -0.62 -26.58 45.40
N ILE A 14 -1.95 -26.74 45.33
CA ILE A 14 -2.83 -27.09 46.46
C ILE A 14 -3.33 -28.54 46.37
N GLU A 15 -2.59 -29.39 45.64
CA GLU A 15 -2.92 -30.81 45.39
C GLU A 15 -4.28 -31.05 44.71
N LEU A 16 -4.81 -30.03 44.03
CA LEU A 16 -6.07 -30.10 43.30
C LEU A 16 -5.78 -30.31 41.80
N GLU A 17 -5.66 -31.56 41.38
CA GLU A 17 -5.44 -31.96 39.98
C GLU A 17 -6.75 -32.48 39.37
N ASP A 18 -7.63 -31.56 39.00
CA ASP A 18 -8.89 -31.87 38.32
C ASP A 18 -9.08 -30.91 37.14
N ASP A 19 -9.10 -31.47 35.93
CA ASP A 19 -9.21 -30.71 34.68
C ASP A 19 -10.59 -30.02 34.57
N ASP A 20 -11.66 -30.62 35.11
CA ASP A 20 -13.00 -30.03 35.09
C ASP A 20 -13.06 -28.76 35.98
N ILE A 21 -12.34 -28.79 37.11
CA ILE A 21 -12.21 -27.63 38.00
C ILE A 21 -11.41 -26.51 37.32
N SER A 22 -10.31 -26.86 36.65
CA SER A 22 -9.54 -25.89 35.87
C SER A 22 -10.39 -25.22 34.80
N GLU A 23 -11.14 -25.99 34.02
CA GLU A 23 -12.01 -25.45 32.96
C GLU A 23 -13.12 -24.55 33.51
N TYR A 24 -13.73 -24.93 34.64
CA TYR A 24 -14.74 -24.11 35.30
C TYR A 24 -14.20 -22.76 35.75
N ILE A 25 -13.04 -22.76 36.43
CA ILE A 25 -12.38 -21.53 36.88
C ILE A 25 -11.99 -20.66 35.69
N VAL A 26 -11.46 -21.27 34.62
CA VAL A 26 -11.14 -20.56 33.37
C VAL A 26 -12.38 -19.87 32.80
N GLY A 27 -13.54 -20.55 32.80
CA GLY A 27 -14.80 -19.98 32.34
C GLY A 27 -15.19 -18.72 33.11
N ILE A 28 -15.05 -18.73 34.44
CA ILE A 28 -15.31 -17.56 35.30
C ILE A 28 -14.30 -16.44 35.02
N VAL A 29 -13.01 -16.78 34.92
CA VAL A 29 -11.93 -15.79 34.73
C VAL A 29 -12.08 -15.07 33.39
N GLN A 30 -12.45 -15.79 32.33
CA GLN A 30 -12.66 -15.24 30.98
C GLN A 30 -13.95 -14.44 30.84
N ASP A 31 -14.90 -14.57 31.76
CA ASP A 31 -16.16 -13.83 31.69
C ASP A 31 -15.95 -12.35 32.03
N ASP A 32 -15.86 -11.51 31.00
CA ASP A 32 -15.71 -10.06 31.14
C ASP A 32 -16.97 -9.36 31.71
N SER A 33 -18.09 -10.07 31.87
CA SER A 33 -19.32 -9.50 32.46
C SER A 33 -19.33 -9.52 33.99
N ILE A 34 -18.43 -10.29 34.61
CA ILE A 34 -18.30 -10.43 36.06
C ILE A 34 -17.13 -9.55 36.54
N GLU A 35 -17.34 -8.77 37.61
CA GLU A 35 -16.27 -7.98 38.22
C GLU A 35 -15.24 -8.86 38.93
N ASP A 36 -13.99 -8.43 39.01
CA ASP A 36 -12.93 -9.27 39.60
C ASP A 36 -13.19 -9.63 41.07
N ASP A 37 -13.81 -8.73 41.84
CA ASP A 37 -14.19 -9.00 43.22
C ASP A 37 -15.26 -10.11 43.31
N GLU A 38 -16.21 -10.11 42.36
CA GLU A 38 -17.24 -11.15 42.25
C GLU A 38 -16.64 -12.46 41.74
N LYS A 39 -15.71 -12.43 40.78
CA LYS A 39 -14.95 -13.61 40.36
C LYS A 39 -14.18 -14.21 41.52
N HIS A 40 -13.53 -13.36 42.31
CA HIS A 40 -12.77 -13.79 43.46
C HIS A 40 -13.68 -14.49 44.48
N GLN A 41 -14.86 -13.92 44.75
CA GLN A 41 -15.83 -14.54 45.65
C GLN A 41 -16.33 -15.89 45.10
N VAL A 42 -16.76 -15.95 43.84
CA VAL A 42 -17.33 -17.17 43.26
C VAL A 42 -16.31 -18.31 43.19
N ILE A 43 -15.07 -18.01 42.78
CA ILE A 43 -13.99 -19.01 42.74
C ILE A 43 -13.61 -19.43 44.17
N GLY A 44 -13.57 -18.48 45.11
CA GLY A 44 -13.27 -18.76 46.52
C GLY A 44 -14.31 -19.67 47.17
N GLU A 45 -15.60 -19.38 46.98
CA GLU A 45 -16.70 -20.22 47.47
C GLU A 45 -16.63 -21.63 46.87
N PHE A 46 -16.40 -21.74 45.56
CA PHE A 46 -16.27 -23.02 44.88
C PHE A 46 -15.07 -23.86 45.37
N LEU A 47 -13.90 -23.22 45.54
CA LEU A 47 -12.72 -23.93 46.03
C LEU A 47 -12.84 -24.29 47.51
N ALA A 48 -13.53 -23.48 48.33
CA ALA A 48 -13.79 -23.82 49.73
C ALA A 48 -14.69 -25.05 49.91
N GLU A 49 -15.51 -25.40 48.91
CA GLU A 49 -16.26 -26.66 48.91
C GLU A 49 -15.39 -27.88 48.57
N THR A 50 -14.25 -27.65 47.93
CA THR A 50 -13.40 -28.72 47.39
C THR A 50 -12.09 -28.92 48.16
N THR A 51 -11.58 -27.88 48.81
CA THR A 51 -10.32 -27.89 49.56
C THR A 51 -10.41 -27.04 50.83
N ASP A 52 -9.66 -27.44 51.87
CA ASP A 52 -9.48 -26.68 53.10
C ASP A 52 -8.24 -25.74 53.04
N GLU A 53 -7.48 -25.79 51.94
CA GLU A 53 -6.28 -24.96 51.74
C GLU A 53 -6.63 -23.48 51.47
N PRO A 54 -5.76 -22.53 51.87
CA PRO A 54 -5.98 -21.12 51.59
C PRO A 54 -5.87 -20.82 50.08
N THR A 55 -6.95 -20.32 49.48
CA THR A 55 -7.07 -20.14 48.02
C THR A 55 -7.03 -18.68 47.57
N ASP A 56 -7.21 -17.70 48.47
CA ASP A 56 -7.25 -16.26 48.12
C ASP A 56 -6.06 -15.81 47.27
N SER A 57 -4.84 -16.12 47.71
CA SER A 57 -3.61 -15.72 46.99
C SER A 57 -3.45 -16.41 45.63
N LEU A 58 -3.99 -17.62 45.50
CA LEU A 58 -4.02 -18.37 44.25
C LEU A 58 -4.99 -17.72 43.26
N ILE A 59 -6.18 -17.32 43.74
CA ILE A 59 -7.20 -16.66 42.93
C ILE A 59 -6.69 -15.29 42.45
N ASP A 60 -6.10 -14.50 43.33
CA ASP A 60 -5.45 -13.23 42.99
C ASP A 60 -4.38 -13.40 41.89
N THR A 61 -3.59 -14.47 41.98
CA THR A 61 -2.55 -14.78 41.01
C THR A 61 -3.15 -15.16 39.65
N ILE A 62 -4.21 -15.97 39.63
CA ILE A 62 -4.92 -16.36 38.40
C ILE A 62 -5.51 -15.12 37.71
N LEU A 63 -6.23 -14.28 38.46
CA LEU A 63 -6.85 -13.07 37.92
C LEU A 63 -5.79 -12.07 37.41
N SER A 64 -4.69 -11.92 38.14
CA SER A 64 -3.58 -11.05 37.72
C SER A 64 -2.89 -11.54 36.45
N ASN A 65 -2.65 -12.85 36.34
CA ASN A 65 -2.04 -13.44 35.15
C ASN A 65 -2.95 -13.30 33.93
N TRP A 66 -4.25 -13.50 34.09
CA TRP A 66 -5.21 -13.29 33.01
C TRP A 66 -5.21 -11.83 32.51
N LYS A 67 -5.21 -10.85 33.42
CA LYS A 67 -5.09 -9.43 33.06
C LYS A 67 -3.82 -9.14 32.27
N ALA A 68 -2.69 -9.69 32.70
CA ALA A 68 -1.42 -9.52 31.99
C ALA A 68 -1.48 -10.13 30.58
N MET A 69 -2.02 -11.34 30.44
CA MET A 69 -2.22 -11.98 29.14
C MET A 69 -3.12 -11.17 28.22
N LYS A 70 -4.23 -10.62 28.74
CA LYS A 70 -5.16 -9.78 27.98
C LYS A 70 -4.48 -8.50 27.49
N GLN A 71 -3.71 -7.84 28.35
CA GLN A 71 -2.95 -6.65 27.99
C GLN A 71 -1.90 -6.93 26.90
N ASP A 72 -1.19 -8.05 27.00
CA ASP A 72 -0.22 -8.45 25.98
C ASP A 72 -0.90 -8.74 24.63
N GLN A 73 -2.06 -9.41 24.65
CA GLN A 73 -2.85 -9.64 23.43
C GLN A 73 -3.33 -8.33 22.80
N GLU A 74 -3.86 -7.40 23.61
CA GLU A 74 -4.29 -6.08 23.13
C GLU A 74 -3.13 -5.30 22.51
N LYS A 75 -1.95 -5.34 23.12
CA LYS A 75 -0.75 -4.69 22.60
C LYS A 75 -0.31 -5.28 21.26
N VAL A 76 -0.31 -6.61 21.13
CA VAL A 76 0.02 -7.28 19.86
C VAL A 76 -0.99 -6.94 18.76
N GLU A 77 -2.27 -6.88 19.07
CA GLU A 77 -3.32 -6.50 18.11
C GLU A 77 -3.20 -5.03 17.69
N LEU A 78 -2.83 -4.13 18.61
CA LEU A 78 -2.55 -2.72 18.30
C LEU A 78 -1.34 -2.58 17.39
N ASP A 79 -0.24 -3.27 17.68
CA ASP A 79 0.97 -3.26 16.85
C ASP A 79 0.69 -3.82 15.45
N ARG A 80 -0.09 -4.90 15.37
CA ARG A 80 -0.52 -5.49 14.08
C ARG A 80 -1.36 -4.52 13.28
N LYS A 81 -2.32 -3.83 13.90
CA LYS A 81 -3.13 -2.79 13.23
C LYS A 81 -2.26 -1.63 12.74
N ALA A 82 -1.28 -1.19 13.55
CA ALA A 82 -0.35 -0.14 13.16
C ALA A 82 0.48 -0.55 11.93
N GLN A 83 1.01 -1.77 11.91
CA GLN A 83 1.76 -2.30 10.76
C GLN A 83 0.92 -2.39 9.49
N GLN A 84 -0.35 -2.79 9.59
CA GLN A 84 -1.25 -2.85 8.44
C GLN A 84 -1.51 -1.46 7.84
N VAL A 85 -1.70 -0.45 8.70
CA VAL A 85 -1.88 0.94 8.26
C VAL A 85 -0.61 1.46 7.59
N GLU A 86 0.56 1.20 8.17
CA GLU A 86 1.85 1.60 7.58
C GLU A 86 2.09 0.97 6.21
N GLN A 87 1.82 -0.34 6.08
CA GLN A 87 1.93 -1.05 4.80
C GLN A 87 0.97 -0.49 3.75
N ALA A 88 -0.28 -0.21 4.11
CA ALA A 88 -1.25 0.40 3.20
C ALA A 88 -0.80 1.79 2.73
N GLN A 89 -0.23 2.60 3.63
CA GLN A 89 0.30 3.91 3.27
C GLN A 89 1.55 3.81 2.37
N ALA A 90 2.43 2.84 2.60
CA ALA A 90 3.60 2.62 1.77
C ALA A 90 3.20 2.24 0.34
N LEU A 91 2.24 1.32 0.18
CA LEU A 91 1.71 0.92 -1.12
C LEU A 91 1.05 2.08 -1.86
N GLU A 92 0.28 2.92 -1.18
CA GLU A 92 -0.35 4.08 -1.82
C GLU A 92 0.69 5.11 -2.27
N LYS A 93 1.73 5.37 -1.46
CA LYS A 93 2.84 6.24 -1.87
C LYS A 93 3.56 5.70 -3.10
N GLU A 94 3.85 4.39 -3.13
CA GLU A 94 4.48 3.76 -4.29
C GLU A 94 3.61 3.87 -5.55
N ARG A 95 2.29 3.65 -5.41
CA ARG A 95 1.33 3.80 -6.51
C ARG A 95 1.32 5.22 -7.08
N LEU A 96 1.32 6.23 -6.21
CA LEU A 96 1.36 7.64 -6.63
C LEU A 96 2.65 7.97 -7.39
N ILE A 97 3.82 7.57 -6.84
CA ILE A 97 5.12 7.79 -7.50
C ILE A 97 5.15 7.12 -8.87
N LYS A 98 4.64 5.90 -8.98
CA LYS A 98 4.59 5.17 -10.26
C LYS A 98 3.67 5.88 -11.27
N SER A 99 2.50 6.31 -10.82
CA SER A 99 1.56 7.05 -11.67
C SER A 99 2.13 8.38 -12.16
N GLU A 100 2.86 9.11 -11.31
CA GLU A 100 3.52 10.35 -11.70
C GLU A 100 4.61 10.11 -12.75
N LYS A 101 5.44 9.08 -12.57
CA LYS A 101 6.46 8.68 -13.56
C LYS A 101 5.84 8.30 -14.90
N GLU A 102 4.79 7.46 -14.88
CA GLU A 102 4.08 7.07 -16.11
C GLU A 102 3.50 8.29 -16.84
N ARG A 103 2.94 9.25 -16.09
CA ARG A 103 2.42 10.50 -16.67
C ARG A 103 3.54 11.35 -17.29
N GLU A 104 4.69 11.45 -16.62
CA GLU A 104 5.84 12.18 -17.14
C GLU A 104 6.40 11.53 -18.41
N GLU A 105 6.56 10.20 -18.44
CA GLU A 105 7.02 9.46 -19.61
C GLU A 105 6.07 9.64 -20.81
N LEU A 106 4.76 9.62 -20.58
CA LEU A 106 3.76 9.88 -21.62
C LEU A 106 3.85 11.31 -22.15
N ALA A 107 4.04 12.30 -21.25
CA ALA A 107 4.20 13.69 -21.64
C ALA A 107 5.48 13.91 -22.47
N GLN A 108 6.60 13.29 -22.08
CA GLN A 108 7.86 13.34 -22.83
C GLN A 108 7.70 12.73 -24.23
N LYS A 109 7.13 11.53 -24.34
CA LYS A 109 6.86 10.89 -25.65
C LYS A 109 5.95 11.76 -26.53
N ALA A 110 4.93 12.39 -25.96
CA ALA A 110 4.05 13.29 -26.70
C ALA A 110 4.80 14.52 -27.22
N ALA A 111 5.68 15.12 -26.41
CA ALA A 111 6.51 16.26 -26.80
C ALA A 111 7.49 15.90 -27.93
N GLU A 112 8.15 14.74 -27.85
CA GLU A 112 9.06 14.23 -28.89
C GLU A 112 8.35 14.02 -30.24
N LEU A 113 7.15 13.42 -30.21
CA LEU A 113 6.33 13.24 -31.41
C LEU A 113 5.88 14.58 -32.00
N ALA A 114 5.53 15.55 -31.16
CA ALA A 114 5.17 16.90 -31.61
C ALA A 114 6.36 17.62 -32.26
N ALA A 115 7.54 17.55 -31.64
CA ALA A 115 8.77 18.14 -32.17
C ALA A 115 9.16 17.52 -33.53
N THR A 116 9.08 16.19 -33.66
CA THR A 116 9.38 15.49 -34.91
C THR A 116 8.41 15.87 -36.03
N LYS A 117 7.11 16.04 -35.71
CA LYS A 117 6.11 16.52 -36.68
C LYS A 117 6.37 17.97 -37.11
N GLN A 118 6.83 18.83 -36.20
CA GLN A 118 7.21 20.21 -36.56
C GLN A 118 8.40 20.24 -37.50
N LEU A 119 9.47 19.51 -37.18
CA LEU A 119 10.66 19.38 -38.05
C LEU A 119 10.28 18.85 -39.44
N SER A 120 9.41 17.85 -39.53
CA SER A 120 8.93 17.32 -40.82
C SER A 120 8.16 18.36 -41.65
N LYS A 121 7.35 19.22 -41.01
CA LYS A 121 6.66 20.32 -41.70
C LYS A 121 7.66 21.37 -42.20
N GLU A 122 8.65 21.74 -41.40
CA GLU A 122 9.68 22.70 -41.80
C GLU A 122 10.53 22.17 -42.96
N GLN A 123 10.94 20.91 -42.92
CA GLN A 123 11.64 20.24 -44.02
C GLN A 123 10.82 20.27 -45.32
N LYS A 124 9.51 20.03 -45.22
CA LYS A 124 8.61 20.13 -46.38
C LYS A 124 8.56 21.55 -46.96
N ILE A 125 8.47 22.57 -46.10
CA ILE A 125 8.47 23.98 -46.51
C ILE A 125 9.80 24.34 -47.18
N GLN A 126 10.94 23.92 -46.63
CA GLN A 126 12.25 24.18 -47.23
C GLN A 126 12.39 23.51 -48.60
N ARG A 127 11.95 22.25 -48.74
CA ARG A 127 11.93 21.55 -50.02
C ARG A 127 11.07 22.30 -51.05
N ASP A 128 9.88 22.72 -50.66
CA ASP A 128 8.96 23.41 -51.56
C ASP A 128 9.51 24.78 -51.99
N ARG A 129 10.15 25.52 -51.07
CA ARG A 129 10.87 26.76 -51.38
C ARG A 129 12.04 26.55 -52.33
N LEU A 130 12.87 25.52 -52.08
CA LEU A 130 14.00 25.19 -52.96
C LEU A 130 13.51 24.85 -54.37
N ARG A 131 12.46 24.02 -54.48
CA ARG A 131 11.86 23.67 -55.77
C ARG A 131 11.37 24.91 -56.51
N GLN A 132 10.68 25.82 -55.82
CA GLN A 132 10.22 27.07 -56.42
C GLN A 132 11.38 27.93 -56.93
N GLN A 133 12.49 28.03 -56.18
CA GLN A 133 13.68 28.75 -56.63
C GLN A 133 14.29 28.14 -57.91
N TYR A 134 14.28 26.82 -58.06
CA TYR A 134 14.75 26.15 -59.28
C TYR A 134 13.77 26.34 -60.45
N ASP A 135 12.47 26.24 -60.21
CA ASP A 135 11.44 26.50 -61.23
C ASP A 135 11.52 27.96 -61.74
N ASP A 136 11.77 28.93 -60.85
CA ASP A 136 11.97 30.34 -61.19
C ASP A 136 13.28 30.57 -61.99
N MET A 137 14.36 29.84 -61.68
CA MET A 137 15.62 29.91 -62.45
C MET A 137 15.51 29.30 -63.86
N ASP A 138 14.71 28.24 -64.01
CA ASP A 138 14.50 27.56 -65.29
C ASP A 138 13.56 28.37 -66.22
N THR A 139 12.63 29.15 -65.65
CA THR A 139 11.79 30.09 -66.41
C THR A 139 12.58 31.32 -66.90
N VAL A 140 13.47 31.89 -66.08
CA VAL A 140 14.36 32.99 -66.50
C VAL A 140 15.38 32.53 -67.56
N SER A 141 15.85 31.28 -67.49
CA SER A 141 16.75 30.69 -68.51
C SER A 141 16.05 30.40 -69.84
N ARG A 142 14.72 30.21 -69.86
CA ARG A 142 13.92 30.00 -71.08
C ARG A 142 13.56 31.30 -71.81
N ASP A 143 13.34 32.40 -71.09
CA ASP A 143 13.03 33.69 -71.72
C ASP A 143 14.26 34.39 -72.33
N GLY A 144 15.48 34.01 -71.93
CA GLY A 144 16.72 34.51 -72.55
C GLY A 144 17.05 33.91 -73.93
N LYS A 145 16.37 32.84 -74.37
CA LYS A 145 16.76 32.07 -75.57
C LYS A 145 15.80 32.19 -76.77
N LYS A 146 14.73 32.99 -76.66
CA LYS A 146 13.72 33.19 -77.71
C LYS A 146 13.82 34.55 -78.45
N ARG A 147 15.00 35.15 -78.56
CA ARG A 147 15.22 36.32 -79.44
C ARG A 147 16.46 36.12 -80.30
N GLY A 148 16.30 35.33 -81.35
CA GLY A 148 17.32 35.21 -82.39
C GLY A 148 16.95 34.08 -83.32
N LEU A 149 16.21 34.39 -84.39
CA LEU A 149 16.26 33.78 -85.73
C LEU A 149 15.10 34.33 -86.60
N GLY A 150 15.43 34.86 -87.79
CA GLY A 150 14.51 35.29 -88.86
C GLY A 150 14.52 36.80 -89.15
N HIS A 151 15.54 37.36 -89.81
CA HIS A 151 15.61 37.63 -91.27
C HIS A 151 14.38 38.37 -91.85
N GLU A 152 14.55 39.64 -92.25
CA GLU A 152 13.95 40.18 -93.47
C GLU A 152 14.66 41.46 -93.96
N TYR A 153 14.68 41.59 -95.29
CA TYR A 153 15.36 42.56 -96.14
C TYR A 153 14.92 44.01 -95.92
N ILE A 154 15.82 44.98 -96.11
CA ILE A 154 15.43 46.35 -96.48
C ILE A 154 16.16 46.76 -97.75
N VAL A 155 15.34 47.00 -98.77
CA VAL A 155 15.66 47.68 -100.03
C VAL A 155 15.61 49.18 -99.76
N GLN A 156 16.70 49.90 -100.08
CA GLN A 156 16.67 51.22 -100.71
C GLN A 156 18.05 51.57 -101.26
#